data_AF-A0A7J6VTJ2-F1
#
_entry.id   AF-A0A7J6VTJ2-F1
#
_cell.length_a   1.000
_cell.length_b   1.000
_cell.length_c   1.000
_cell.angle_alpha   90.00
_cell.angle_beta   90.00
_cell.angle_gamma   90.00
#
_symmetry.space_group_name_H-M   'P 1'
#
loop_
_entity.id
_entity.type
_entity.pdbx_description
1 polymer ?
#
loop_
_entity_poly.entity_id
_entity_poly.type
_entity_poly.pdbx_seq_one_letter_code
_entity_poly.pdbx_strand_id
1 'polypeptide(L)'
;MFDVTARLTYKNVPTWHRDICRVCENIPIVLCGNKVDVKNRQVKAKQVTFHRKKNLQYYEISAKSNYNFEKPFLYLARKLAGDPNLHFVASPALAPPEVQIDMVTQQQHEAELLEASRQPLPDDGDDLFE
;
A
#
# COMPACT_ATOMS: atom_id res chain seq x y z
N MET A 1 5.34 -0.49 5.85
CA MET A 1 3.88 -0.70 5.98
C MET A 1 3.33 0.36 6.92
N PHE A 2 2.07 0.77 6.75
CA PHE A 2 1.36 1.65 7.68
C PHE A 2 -0.09 1.15 7.87
N ASP A 3 -0.80 1.73 8.82
CA ASP A 3 -2.19 1.43 9.17
C ASP A 3 -3.11 2.57 8.70
N VAL A 4 -4.08 2.26 7.83
CA VAL A 4 -5.00 3.28 7.28
C VAL A 4 -5.92 3.90 8.35
N THR A 5 -6.02 3.29 9.53
CA THR A 5 -6.80 3.78 10.67
C THR A 5 -5.99 4.65 11.63
N ALA A 6 -4.67 4.80 11.42
CA ALA A 6 -3.78 5.54 12.31
C ALA A 6 -2.83 6.47 11.53
N ARG A 7 -3.19 7.76 11.44
CA ARG A 7 -2.42 8.79 10.69
C ARG A 7 -0.93 8.83 11.05
N LEU A 8 -0.61 8.67 12.33
CA LEU A 8 0.77 8.69 12.82
C LEU A 8 1.65 7.62 12.16
N THR A 9 1.08 6.45 11.85
CA THR A 9 1.83 5.36 11.19
C THR A 9 2.24 5.74 9.77
N TYR A 10 1.39 6.50 9.06
CA TYR A 10 1.72 7.03 7.74
C TYR A 10 2.73 8.18 7.82
N LYS A 11 2.60 9.09 8.79
CA LYS A 11 3.57 10.18 9.04
C LYS A 11 5.00 9.64 9.28
N ASN A 12 5.13 8.42 9.80
CA ASN A 12 6.44 7.78 10.03
C ASN A 12 7.04 7.06 8.79
N VAL A 13 6.27 6.86 7.71
CA VAL A 13 6.75 6.16 6.49
C VAL A 13 8.04 6.76 5.90
N PRO A 14 8.20 8.10 5.78
CA PRO A 14 9.44 8.69 5.27
C PRO A 14 10.68 8.33 6.10
N THR A 15 10.53 8.29 7.43
CA THR A 15 11.59 7.89 8.37
C THR A 15 12.01 6.43 8.13
N TRP A 16 11.05 5.51 8.06
CA TRP A 16 11.34 4.09 7.79
C TRP A 16 12.01 3.88 6.44
N HIS A 17 11.51 4.55 5.39
CA HIS A 17 12.11 4.48 4.06
C HIS A 17 13.55 5.00 4.06
N ARG A 18 13.81 6.15 4.69
CA ARG A 18 15.15 6.72 4.82
C ARG A 18 16.10 5.74 5.51
N ASP A 19 15.67 5.14 6.61
CA ASP A 19 16.53 4.27 7.40
C ASP A 19 16.84 2.95 6.67
N ILE A 20 15.90 2.41 5.88
CA ILE A 20 16.14 1.27 4.98
C ILE A 20 17.13 1.65 3.87
N CYS A 21 16.88 2.75 3.15
CA CYS A 21 17.72 3.15 2.01
C CYS A 21 19.15 3.58 2.42
N ARG A 22 19.37 3.92 3.69
CA ARG A 22 20.71 4.19 4.24
C ARG A 22 21.59 2.94 4.29
N VAL A 23 20.99 1.76 4.40
CA VAL A 23 21.72 0.49 4.54
C VAL A 23 21.64 -0.34 3.26
N CYS A 24 20.47 -0.37 2.63
CA CYS A 24 20.19 -1.14 1.42
C CYS A 24 19.86 -0.19 0.27
N GLU A 25 20.83 0.02 -0.61
CA GLU A 25 20.63 0.84 -1.81
C GLU A 25 19.96 0.03 -2.93
N ASN A 26 19.08 0.69 -3.71
CA ASN A 26 18.49 0.17 -4.95
C ASN A 26 17.68 -1.14 -4.86
N ILE A 27 17.14 -1.48 -3.68
CA ILE A 27 16.23 -2.62 -3.53
C ILE A 27 14.79 -2.28 -3.94
N PRO A 28 14.01 -3.22 -4.52
CA PRO A 28 12.60 -2.99 -4.77
C PRO A 28 11.82 -2.91 -3.45
N ILE A 29 11.01 -1.86 -3.28
CA ILE A 29 10.22 -1.60 -2.06
C ILE A 29 8.75 -1.44 -2.43
N VAL A 30 7.88 -2.03 -1.61
CA VAL A 30 6.42 -1.89 -1.72
C VAL A 30 5.88 -1.19 -0.46
N LEU A 31 5.12 -0.11 -0.66
CA LEU A 31 4.35 0.50 0.40
C LEU A 31 3.00 -0.22 0.53
N CYS A 32 2.66 -0.66 1.74
CA CYS A 32 1.39 -1.30 2.03
C CYS A 32 0.60 -0.49 3.06
N GLY A 33 -0.65 -0.15 2.74
CA GLY A 33 -1.64 0.40 3.66
C GLY A 33 -2.53 -0.72 4.18
N ASN A 34 -2.37 -1.10 5.45
CA ASN A 34 -3.07 -2.22 6.07
C ASN A 34 -4.36 -1.78 6.79
N LYS A 35 -5.24 -2.75 7.09
CA LYS A 35 -6.52 -2.59 7.79
C LYS A 35 -7.63 -1.90 6.99
N VAL A 36 -7.64 -2.09 5.67
CA VAL A 36 -8.69 -1.49 4.80
C VAL A 36 -10.08 -2.10 5.01
N ASP A 37 -10.18 -3.19 5.75
CA ASP A 37 -11.43 -3.78 6.25
C ASP A 37 -12.13 -2.91 7.32
N VAL A 38 -11.40 -2.00 7.98
CA VAL A 38 -11.94 -1.15 9.04
C VAL A 38 -12.57 0.10 8.46
N LYS A 39 -13.86 0.32 8.76
CA LYS A 39 -14.64 1.46 8.26
C LYS A 39 -14.11 2.83 8.69
N ASN A 40 -13.54 2.93 9.90
CA ASN A 40 -12.99 4.17 10.44
C ASN A 40 -11.60 4.50 9.84
N ARG A 41 -11.55 4.67 8.52
CA ARG A 41 -10.34 5.02 7.78
C ARG A 41 -9.94 6.46 8.09
N GLN A 42 -8.71 6.65 8.57
CA GLN A 42 -8.16 7.95 8.96
C GLN A 42 -7.16 8.51 7.94
N VAL A 43 -6.59 7.65 7.10
CA VAL A 43 -5.70 8.00 5.99
C VAL A 43 -6.43 7.70 4.69
N LYS A 44 -6.91 8.73 4.00
CA LYS A 44 -7.66 8.61 2.74
C LYS A 44 -6.72 8.36 1.56
N ALA A 45 -7.24 7.80 0.47
CA ALA A 45 -6.49 7.51 -0.76
C ALA A 45 -5.67 8.72 -1.26
N LYS A 46 -6.30 9.91 -1.28
CA LYS A 46 -5.68 11.17 -1.72
C LYS A 46 -4.50 11.63 -0.85
N GLN A 47 -4.43 11.20 0.41
CA GLN A 47 -3.36 11.56 1.34
C GLN A 47 -2.12 10.67 1.16
N VAL A 48 -2.25 9.52 0.48
CA VAL A 48 -1.16 8.55 0.29
C VAL A 48 -0.33 8.93 -0.94
N THR A 49 0.53 9.93 -0.82
CA THR A 49 1.36 10.45 -1.92
C THR A 49 2.81 9.95 -1.92
N PHE A 50 3.31 9.40 -0.81
CA PHE A 50 4.73 9.07 -0.63
C PHE A 50 5.26 8.08 -1.68
N HIS A 51 4.43 7.11 -2.07
CA HIS A 51 4.80 6.11 -3.06
C HIS A 51 5.12 6.75 -4.43
N ARG A 52 4.39 7.79 -4.84
CA ARG A 52 4.66 8.53 -6.08
C ARG A 52 5.95 9.34 -5.97
N LYS A 53 6.18 9.99 -4.82
CA LYS A 53 7.40 10.79 -4.55
C LYS A 53 8.69 9.93 -4.58
N LYS A 54 8.60 8.65 -4.23
CA LYS A 54 9.74 7.72 -4.18
C LYS A 54 9.69 6.61 -5.25
N ASN A 55 8.77 6.69 -6.21
CA ASN A 55 8.57 5.68 -7.24
C ASN A 55 8.42 4.24 -6.68
N LEU A 56 7.65 4.11 -5.60
CA LEU A 56 7.35 2.84 -4.95
C LEU A 56 6.01 2.32 -5.43
N GLN A 57 5.87 0.99 -5.46
CA GLN A 57 4.56 0.38 -5.64
C GLN A 57 3.73 0.52 -4.37
N TYR A 58 2.46 0.87 -4.49
CA TYR A 58 1.51 0.92 -3.38
C TYR A 58 0.40 -0.11 -3.53
N TYR A 59 0.06 -0.80 -2.44
CA TYR A 59 -1.12 -1.65 -2.35
C TYR A 59 -1.86 -1.43 -1.05
N GLU A 60 -3.19 -1.48 -1.15
CA GLU A 60 -4.09 -1.59 -0.01
C GLU A 60 -4.33 -3.05 0.31
N ILE A 61 -4.11 -3.42 1.57
CA ILE A 61 -4.18 -4.81 2.03
C ILE A 61 -5.01 -4.90 3.31
N SER A 62 -5.54 -6.09 3.57
CA SER A 62 -6.01 -6.45 4.91
C SER A 62 -5.50 -7.83 5.25
N ALA A 63 -4.70 -7.88 6.32
CA ALA A 63 -4.26 -9.14 6.90
C ALA A 63 -5.42 -9.97 7.48
N LYS A 64 -6.52 -9.32 7.90
CA LYS A 64 -7.66 -10.01 8.51
C LYS A 64 -8.61 -10.65 7.51
N SER A 65 -8.81 -10.03 6.34
CA SER A 65 -9.67 -10.57 5.28
C SER A 65 -8.90 -11.26 4.17
N ASN A 66 -7.57 -11.34 4.27
CA ASN A 66 -6.66 -11.76 3.20
C ASN A 66 -6.80 -10.92 1.92
N TYR A 67 -7.31 -9.69 2.00
CA TYR A 67 -7.45 -8.84 0.82
C TYR A 67 -6.09 -8.38 0.29
N ASN A 68 -5.86 -8.59 -1.02
CA ASN A 68 -4.65 -8.23 -1.76
C ASN A 68 -3.33 -8.72 -1.15
N PHE A 69 -3.36 -9.72 -0.25
CA PHE A 69 -2.18 -10.17 0.50
C PHE A 69 -1.02 -10.60 -0.42
N GLU A 70 -1.33 -11.16 -1.58
CA GLU A 70 -0.35 -11.68 -2.55
C GLU A 70 0.31 -10.58 -3.40
N LYS A 71 -0.37 -9.45 -3.62
CA LYS A 71 0.06 -8.42 -4.58
C LYS A 71 1.46 -7.85 -4.26
N PRO A 72 1.79 -7.52 -2.99
CA PRO A 72 3.14 -7.08 -2.64
C PRO A 72 4.22 -8.12 -2.97
N PHE A 73 3.97 -9.38 -2.64
CA PHE A 73 4.92 -10.47 -2.90
C PHE A 73 5.09 -10.72 -4.39
N LEU A 74 4.00 -10.72 -5.15
CA LEU A 74 4.04 -10.91 -6.59
C LEU A 74 4.83 -9.80 -7.30
N TYR A 75 4.62 -8.54 -6.89
CA TYR A 75 5.40 -7.42 -7.41
C TYR A 75 6.90 -7.58 -7.13
N LEU A 76 7.25 -7.92 -5.89
CA LEU A 76 8.65 -8.13 -5.51
C LEU A 76 9.26 -9.30 -6.27
N ALA A 77 8.54 -10.42 -6.41
CA ALA A 77 8.99 -11.59 -7.16
C ALA A 77 9.27 -11.23 -8.63
N ARG A 78 8.37 -10.50 -9.30
CA ARG A 78 8.57 -10.02 -10.67
C ARG A 78 9.79 -9.12 -10.81
N LYS A 79 9.99 -8.19 -9.86
CA LYS A 79 11.14 -7.27 -9.88
C LYS A 79 12.46 -7.97 -9.62
N LEU A 80 12.50 -8.92 -8.68
CA LEU A 80 13.71 -9.65 -8.31
C LEU A 80 14.09 -10.71 -9.35
N ALA A 81 13.10 -11.38 -9.95
CA ALA A 81 13.33 -12.38 -11.00
C ALA A 81 13.55 -11.76 -12.39
N GLY A 82 13.19 -10.49 -12.58
CA GLY A 82 13.25 -9.82 -13.88
C GLY A 82 12.20 -10.32 -14.89
N ASP A 83 11.16 -11.02 -14.43
CA ASP A 83 10.10 -11.58 -15.26
C ASP A 83 8.74 -10.91 -14.96
N PRO A 84 8.21 -10.07 -15.87
CA PRO A 84 6.89 -9.45 -15.73
C PRO A 84 5.72 -10.45 -15.77
N ASN A 85 5.92 -11.62 -16.39
CA ASN A 85 4.88 -12.64 -16.59
C ASN A 85 4.80 -13.67 -15.46
N LEU A 86 5.71 -13.57 -14.48
CA LEU A 86 5.68 -14.39 -13.27
C LEU A 86 4.31 -14.27 -12.60
N HIS A 87 3.73 -15.41 -12.26
CA HIS A 87 2.46 -15.53 -11.54
C HIS A 87 2.55 -16.68 -10.54
N PHE A 88 1.81 -16.57 -9.44
CA PHE A 88 1.70 -17.66 -8.48
C PHE A 88 0.73 -18.71 -9.03
N VAL A 89 1.15 -19.98 -8.98
CA VAL A 89 0.36 -21.11 -9.49
C VAL A 89 -0.57 -21.71 -8.44
N ALA A 90 -0.36 -21.36 -7.17
CA ALA A 90 -1.14 -21.84 -6.05
C ALA A 90 -1.19 -20.77 -4.97
N SER A 91 -2.33 -20.67 -4.28
CA SER A 91 -2.43 -19.86 -3.07
C SER A 91 -1.73 -20.58 -1.91
N PRO A 92 -0.96 -19.87 -1.07
CA PRO A 92 -0.43 -20.45 0.14
C PRO A 92 -1.56 -20.85 1.10
N ALA A 93 -1.29 -21.80 1.98
CA ALA A 93 -2.20 -22.15 3.06
C ALA A 93 -2.33 -20.99 4.04
N LEU A 94 -3.32 -20.12 3.83
CA LEU A 94 -3.63 -19.00 4.71
C LEU A 94 -4.59 -19.44 5.82
N ALA A 95 -4.49 -18.75 6.96
CA ALA A 95 -5.56 -18.79 7.94
C ALA A 95 -6.87 -18.31 7.29
N PRO A 96 -8.02 -18.92 7.65
CA PRO A 96 -9.31 -18.42 7.21
C PRO A 96 -9.48 -16.94 7.55
N PRO A 97 -10.13 -16.15 6.68
CA PRO A 97 -10.35 -14.73 6.95
C PRO A 97 -11.21 -14.55 8.21
N GLU A 98 -10.79 -13.67 9.10
CA GLU A 98 -11.52 -13.32 10.32
C GLU A 98 -12.72 -12.41 10.05
N VAL A 99 -12.66 -11.65 8.95
CA VAL A 99 -13.66 -10.65 8.58
C VAL A 99 -13.92 -10.68 7.08
N GLN A 100 -15.17 -10.42 6.71
CA GLN A 100 -15.53 -10.20 5.31
C GLN A 100 -15.22 -8.76 4.93
N ILE A 101 -14.65 -8.59 3.74
CA ILE A 101 -14.37 -7.28 3.20
C ILE A 101 -15.57 -6.77 2.40
N ASP A 102 -15.94 -5.51 2.61
CA ASP A 102 -16.95 -4.85 1.79
C ASP A 102 -16.37 -4.45 0.43
N MET A 103 -16.62 -5.29 -0.57
CA MET A 103 -16.10 -5.10 -1.93
C MET A 103 -16.56 -3.80 -2.57
N VAL A 104 -17.75 -3.30 -2.24
CA VAL A 104 -18.26 -2.03 -2.80
C VAL A 104 -17.41 -0.87 -2.30
N THR A 105 -17.19 -0.82 -0.99
CA THR A 105 -16.31 0.19 -0.38
C THR A 105 -14.87 0.08 -0.90
N GLN A 106 -14.34 -1.13 -1.10
CA GLN A 106 -12.99 -1.27 -1.66
C GLN A 106 -12.86 -0.81 -3.10
N GLN A 107 -13.85 -1.08 -3.95
CA GLN A 107 -13.86 -0.59 -5.33
C GLN A 107 -13.90 0.95 -5.38
N GLN A 108 -14.63 1.58 -4.45
CA GLN A 108 -14.61 3.04 -4.31
C GLN A 108 -13.22 3.55 -3.92
N HIS A 109 -12.57 2.94 -2.93
CA HIS A 109 -11.21 3.33 -2.54
C HIS A 109 -10.19 3.12 -3.68
N GLU A 110 -10.31 2.04 -4.45
CA GLU A 110 -9.44 1.76 -5.60
C GLU A 110 -9.65 2.79 -6.71
N ALA A 111 -10.90 3.18 -6.98
CA ALA A 111 -11.22 4.26 -7.92
C ALA A 111 -10.65 5.61 -7.45
N GLU A 112 -10.77 5.94 -6.16
CA GLU A 112 -10.18 7.16 -5.59
C GLU A 112 -8.65 7.17 -5.68
N LEU A 113 -7.99 6.01 -5.46
CA LEU A 113 -6.54 5.87 -5.64
C LEU A 113 -6.12 6.07 -7.09
N LEU A 114 -6.87 5.47 -8.02
CA LEU A 114 -6.61 5.63 -9.44
C LEU A 114 -6.80 7.08 -9.88
N GLU A 115 -7.84 7.76 -9.41
CA GLU A 115 -8.06 9.17 -9.67
C GLU A 115 -6.94 10.04 -9.08
N ALA A 116 -6.55 9.80 -7.83
CA ALA A 116 -5.46 10.51 -7.17
C ALA A 116 -4.10 10.31 -7.87
N SER A 117 -3.90 9.15 -8.52
CA SER A 117 -2.69 8.88 -9.31
C SER A 117 -2.58 9.76 -10.57
N ARG A 118 -3.71 10.22 -11.11
CA ARG A 118 -3.80 11.10 -12.29
C ARG A 118 -3.66 12.58 -11.94
N GLN A 119 -3.85 12.95 -10.68
CA GLN A 119 -3.71 14.33 -10.22
C GLN A 119 -2.24 14.68 -9.93
N PRO A 120 -1.83 15.95 -10.09
CA PRO A 120 -0.51 16.41 -9.64
C PRO A 120 -0.26 16.09 -8.18
N LEU A 121 1.02 15.95 -7.79
CA LEU A 121 1.36 15.82 -6.39
C LEU A 121 1.16 17.18 -5.70
N PRO A 122 0.62 17.22 -4.47
CA PRO A 122 0.58 18.43 -3.67
C PRO A 122 2.00 18.86 -3.28
N ASP A 123 2.17 20.16 -3.06
CA ASP A 123 3.47 20.73 -2.69
C ASP A 123 3.91 20.22 -1.32
N ASP A 124 5.23 20.18 -1.08
CA ASP A 124 5.80 19.62 0.16
C ASP A 124 5.38 20.36 1.43
N GLY A 125 4.80 21.55 1.31
CA GLY A 125 4.27 22.37 2.42
C GLY A 125 2.79 22.15 2.75
N ASP A 126 2.04 21.41 1.92
CA ASP A 126 0.63 21.10 2.20
C ASP A 126 0.56 19.94 3.21
N ASP A 127 0.38 20.21 4.51
CA ASP A 127 0.07 19.13 5.46
C ASP A 127 -1.34 18.61 5.14
N LEU A 128 -1.39 17.54 4.35
CA LEU A 128 -2.62 16.85 3.95
C LEU A 128 -3.44 16.31 5.13
N PHE A 129 -2.94 16.43 6.36
CA PHE A 129 -3.58 15.95 7.58
C PHE A 129 -4.05 17.06 8.53
N GLU A 130 -3.93 18.35 8.17
CA GLU A 130 -4.61 19.46 8.85
C GLU A 130 -6.14 19.42 8.64
#